data_AF-V4BU46-F1
#
_entry.id   AF-V4BU46-F1
#
_cell.length_a   1.000
_cell.length_b   1.000
_cell.length_c   1.000
_cell.angle_alpha   90.00
_cell.angle_beta   90.00
_cell.angle_gamma   90.00
#
_symmetry.space_group_name_H-M   'P 1'
#
loop_
_entity.id
_entity.type
_entity.pdbx_description
1 polymer ?
#
loop_
_entity_poly.entity_id
_entity_poly.type
_entity_poly.pdbx_seq_one_letter_code
_entity_poly.pdbx_strand_id
1 'polypeptide(L)' 'FRACDDICVNFYGSYECRCFNGYSLNSNKRSCDDINECTVYGPCDHICRNTPGSYNCQCKTGYTLDSNGKTCS' A
#
# COMPACT_ATOMS: atom_id res chain seq x y z
N PHE A 1 11.40 23.32 2.09
CA PHE A 1 10.73 22.70 0.93
C PHE A 1 11.25 21.28 0.78
N ARG A 2 10.41 20.26 0.99
CA ARG A 2 10.77 18.88 0.62
C ARG A 2 10.46 18.69 -0.87
N ALA A 3 11.41 18.13 -1.61
CA ALA A 3 11.28 17.90 -3.04
C ALA A 3 10.51 16.60 -3.39
N CYS A 4 10.50 15.63 -2.46
CA CYS A 4 9.77 14.35 -2.51
C CYS A 4 9.16 14.07 -1.13
N ASP A 5 8.06 13.33 -1.07
CA ASP A 5 7.43 12.93 0.19
C ASP A 5 8.22 11.81 0.90
N ASP A 6 8.59 10.76 0.16
CA ASP A 6 9.28 9.57 0.69
C ASP A 6 10.77 9.53 0.31
N ILE A 7 11.11 8.94 -0.85
CA ILE A 7 12.49 8.65 -1.27
C ILE A 7 12.86 9.59 -2.41
N CYS A 8 14.03 10.24 -2.30
CA CYS A 8 14.62 11.03 -3.37
C CYS A 8 15.86 10.32 -3.91
N VAL A 9 15.85 9.97 -5.20
CA VAL A 9 16.97 9.33 -5.89
C VAL A 9 17.61 10.36 -6.82
N ASN A 10 18.87 10.70 -6.56
CA ASN A 10 19.60 11.65 -7.38
C ASN A 10 20.24 10.95 -8.59
N PHE A 11 20.19 11.62 -9.74
CA PHE A 11 20.86 11.23 -10.97
C PHE A 11 21.76 12.37 -11.45
N TYR A 12 22.63 12.12 -12.43
CA TYR A 12 23.46 13.17 -13.01
C TYR A 12 22.58 14.26 -13.65
N GLY A 13 22.51 15.42 -13.00
CA GLY A 13 21.74 16.58 -13.47
C GLY A 13 20.24 16.56 -13.16
N SER A 14 19.73 15.56 -12.43
CA SER A 14 18.30 15.44 -12.10
C SER A 14 18.05 14.64 -10.82
N TYR A 15 16.77 14.49 -10.45
CA TYR A 15 16.34 13.61 -9.37
C TYR A 15 14.99 12.97 -9.72
N GLU A 16 14.71 11.83 -9.12
CA GLU A 16 13.44 11.12 -9.21
C GLU A 16 12.92 10.83 -7.80
N CYS A 17 11.61 11.04 -7.59
CA CYS A 17 10.97 10.63 -6.34
C CYS A 17 10.47 9.19 -6.46
N ARG A 18 10.62 8.41 -5.39
CA ARG A 18 10.08 7.05 -5.26
C ARG A 18 9.31 6.93 -3.96
N CYS A 19 8.38 6.00 -3.93
CA CYS A 19 7.52 5.75 -2.78
C CYS A 19 7.91 4.47 -2.07
N PHE A 20 7.57 4.37 -0.78
CA PHE A 20 7.70 3.10 -0.07
C PHE A 20 6.75 2.03 -0.64
N ASN A 21 7.00 0.76 -0.29
CA ASN A 21 6.06 -0.31 -0.62
C ASN A 21 4.68 -0.01 -0.06
N GLY A 22 3.63 -0.30 -0.84
CA GLY A 22 2.24 0.06 -0.50
C GLY A 22 1.84 1.47 -0.93
N TYR A 23 2.73 2.23 -1.57
CA TYR A 23 2.43 3.57 -2.09
C TYR A 23 2.80 3.69 -3.57
N SER A 24 2.07 4.56 -4.27
CA SER A 24 2.27 4.85 -5.68
C SER A 24 2.62 6.31 -5.89
N LEU A 25 3.57 6.57 -6.79
CA LEU A 25 3.94 7.94 -7.13
C LEU A 25 2.81 8.60 -7.90
N ASN A 26 2.32 9.72 -7.38
CA ASN A 26 1.19 10.41 -7.98
C ASN A 26 1.58 11.20 -9.24
N SER A 27 0.60 11.86 -9.84
CA SER A 27 0.78 12.62 -11.09
C SER A 27 1.74 13.81 -10.97
N ASN A 28 1.97 14.32 -9.77
CA ASN A 28 2.90 15.44 -9.54
C ASN A 28 4.38 14.98 -9.51
N LYS A 29 4.63 13.66 -9.57
CA LYS A 29 5.95 13.00 -9.54
C LYS A 29 6.77 13.28 -8.27
N ARG A 30 6.12 13.65 -7.17
CA ARG A 30 6.76 14.01 -5.89
C ARG A 30 6.07 13.40 -4.68
N SER A 31 4.75 13.26 -4.74
CA SER A 31 3.94 12.75 -3.65
C SER A 31 3.56 11.29 -3.84
N CYS A 32 3.35 10.62 -2.71
CA CYS A 32 3.10 9.19 -2.64
C CYS A 32 1.71 8.95 -2.09
N ASP A 33 0.83 8.41 -2.93
CA ASP A 33 -0.53 8.07 -2.54
C ASP A 33 -0.58 6.60 -2.15
N ASP A 34 -1.25 6.32 -1.03
CA ASP A 34 -1.48 4.96 -0.54
C ASP A 34 -2.20 4.11 -1.60
N ILE A 35 -1.70 2.90 -1.83
CA ILE A 35 -2.32 1.95 -2.75
C ILE A 35 -3.39 1.21 -1.97
N ASN A 36 -4.66 1.45 -2.30
CA ASN A 36 -5.74 0.70 -1.68
C ASN A 36 -5.85 -0.73 -2.27
N GLU A 37 -5.15 -1.69 -1.68
CA GLU A 37 -5.09 -3.06 -2.21
C GLU A 37 -6.46 -3.75 -2.17
N CYS A 38 -7.34 -3.36 -1.24
CA CYS A 38 -8.72 -3.87 -1.19
C CYS A 38 -9.52 -3.54 -2.45
N THR A 39 -9.26 -2.37 -3.05
CA THR A 39 -9.94 -1.94 -4.28
C THR A 39 -9.24 -2.48 -5.53
N VAL A 40 -7.91 -2.57 -5.49
CA VAL A 40 -7.12 -2.94 -6.67
C VAL A 40 -7.08 -4.46 -6.87
N TYR A 41 -6.89 -5.24 -5.80
CA TYR A 41 -6.67 -6.69 -5.89
C TYR A 41 -7.65 -7.52 -5.07
N GLY A 42 -8.31 -6.94 -4.05
CA GLY A 42 -9.21 -7.67 -3.15
C GLY A 42 -8.55 -8.89 -2.49
N PRO A 43 -7.42 -8.74 -1.76
CA PRO A 43 -6.55 -9.85 -1.36
C PRO A 43 -7.09 -10.74 -0.23
N CYS A 44 -8.22 -10.39 0.38
CA CYS A 44 -8.78 -11.06 1.56
C CYS A 44 -9.98 -11.92 1.18
N ASP A 45 -10.15 -13.05 1.85
CA ASP A 45 -11.28 -13.96 1.64
C ASP A 45 -12.61 -13.36 2.11
N HIS A 46 -12.62 -12.76 3.30
CA HIS A 46 -13.81 -12.14 3.87
C HIS A 46 -13.77 -10.60 3.83
N ILE A 47 -13.20 -9.97 4.85
CA ILE A 47 -13.25 -8.52 5.03
C ILE A 47 -11.85 -7.97 4.79
N CYS A 48 -11.72 -7.04 3.84
CA CYS A 48 -10.49 -6.29 3.60
C CYS A 48 -10.60 -4.87 4.17
N ARG A 49 -9.58 -4.46 4.92
CA ARG A 49 -9.46 -3.12 5.50
C ARG A 49 -8.15 -2.49 5.03
N ASN A 50 -8.27 -1.45 4.21
CA ASN A 50 -7.12 -0.70 3.75
C ASN A 50 -6.48 0.09 4.90
N THR A 51 -5.15 0.17 4.93
CA THR A 51 -4.38 0.91 5.93
C THR A 51 -3.21 1.64 5.25
N PRO A 52 -2.65 2.72 5.82
CA PRO A 52 -1.51 3.38 5.19
C PRO A 52 -0.31 2.44 4.99
N GLY A 53 0.02 2.15 3.73
CA GLY A 53 1.11 1.30 3.27
C GLY A 53 0.82 -0.20 3.27
N SER A 54 -0.41 -0.62 3.58
CA SER A 54 -0.78 -2.05 3.63
C SER A 54 -2.29 -2.28 3.75
N TYR A 55 -2.67 -3.52 4.05
CA TYR A 55 -4.05 -3.87 4.38
C TYR A 55 -4.09 -4.92 5.49
N ASN A 56 -5.25 -5.03 6.12
CA ASN A 56 -5.54 -6.11 7.05
C ASN A 56 -6.77 -6.90 6.60
N CYS A 57 -6.67 -8.22 6.66
CA CYS A 57 -7.79 -9.11 6.44
C CYS A 57 -8.43 -9.52 7.76
N GLN A 58 -9.75 -9.56 7.78
CA GLN A 58 -10.55 -9.97 8.93
C GLN A 58 -11.58 -11.01 8.50
N CYS A 59 -11.85 -11.96 9.39
CA CYS A 59 -12.84 -13.00 9.16
C CYS A 59 -14.19 -12.61 9.78
N LYS A 60 -15.27 -13.08 9.15
CA LYS A 60 -16.63 -12.98 9.71
C LYS A 60 -16.73 -13.82 10.99
N THR A 61 -17.68 -13.49 11.84
CA THR A 61 -17.96 -14.24 13.08
C THR A 61 -18.10 -15.74 12.81
N GLY A 62 -17.39 -16.56 13.58
CA GLY A 62 -17.38 -18.03 13.43
C GLY A 62 -16.22 -18.57 12.60
N TYR A 63 -15.40 -17.72 12.00
CA TYR A 63 -14.20 -18.10 11.24
C TYR A 63 -12.93 -17.55 11.89
N THR A 64 -11.80 -18.23 11.65
CA THR A 64 -10.47 -17.86 12.12
C THR A 64 -9.58 -17.47 10.95
N LEU A 65 -8.75 -16.44 11.13
CA LEU A 65 -7.79 -16.03 10.11
C LEU A 65 -6.62 -17.02 10.09
N ASP A 66 -6.33 -17.58 8.92
CA ASP A 66 -5.22 -18.50 8.73
C ASP A 66 -3.86 -17.80 8.85
N SER A 67 -2.79 -18.59 8.98
CA SER A 67 -1.41 -18.10 9.12
C SER A 67 -0.89 -17.31 7.91
N ASN A 68 -1.56 -17.39 6.76
CA ASN A 68 -1.24 -16.56 5.59
C ASN A 68 -1.80 -15.13 5.70
N GLY A 69 -2.60 -14.85 6.73
CA GLY A 69 -3.18 -13.54 6.98
C GLY A 69 -4.25 -13.10 5.98
N LYS A 70 -4.81 -14.03 5.18
CA LYS A 70 -5.74 -13.72 4.08
C LYS A 70 -6.97 -14.61 4.02
N THR A 71 -6.81 -15.91 4.28
CA THR A 71 -7.90 -16.90 4.20
C THR A 71 -8.55 -17.13 5.55
N CYS A 72 -9.82 -17.51 5.53
CA CYS A 72 -10.63 -17.74 6.72
C CYS A 72 -11.09 -19.21 6.78
N SER A 73 -10.90 -19.85 7.93
CA SER A 73 -11.30 -21.25 8.19
C SER A 73 -12.29 -21.41 9.34
#